data_AF-A0A7T7VTQ4-F1
#
_entry.id   AF-A0A7T7VTQ4-F1
#
_cell.length_a   1.000
_cell.length_b   1.000
_cell.length_c   1.000
_cell.angle_alpha   90.00
_cell.angle_beta   90.00
_cell.angle_gamma   90.00
#
_symmetry.space_group_name_H-M   'P 1'
#
loop_
_entity.id
_entity.type
_entity.pdbx_description
1 polymer ?
#
loop_
_entity_poly.entity_id
_entity_poly.type
_entity_poly.pdbx_seq_one_letter_code
_entity_poly.pdbx_strand_id
1 'polypeptide(L)'
;MSLPLGIEAESYVQAGYVGGRDATAFADGQIRLSREIVRAGRTAVRAGAGAWAGAQSGAARVDVGPTVAALVPVGPGFARIAVDWRQRVAGDAEPGSGPVLTLSAGF
;
A
#
# COMPACT_ATOMS: atom_id res chain seq x y z
N MET A 1 -7.23 -5.42 10.57
CA MET A 1 -7.95 -5.23 11.85
C MET A 1 -9.26 -4.52 11.58
N SER A 2 -10.38 -5.08 12.03
CA SER A 2 -11.68 -4.41 11.90
C SER A 2 -11.85 -3.33 12.97
N LEU A 3 -12.33 -2.17 12.57
CA LEU A 3 -12.62 -1.00 13.38
C LEU A 3 -14.13 -0.71 13.36
N PRO A 4 -14.63 0.16 14.26
CA PRO A 4 -16.01 0.63 14.20
C PRO A 4 -16.38 1.20 12.81
N LEU A 5 -17.68 1.22 12.50
CA LEU A 5 -18.24 1.73 11.24
C LEU A 5 -17.87 0.93 9.98
N GLY A 6 -17.41 -0.32 10.15
CA GLY A 6 -17.02 -1.18 9.03
C GLY A 6 -15.70 -0.76 8.37
N ILE A 7 -14.88 -0.01 9.09
CA ILE A 7 -13.52 0.34 8.66
C ILE A 7 -12.60 -0.85 8.89
N GLU A 8 -11.68 -1.08 7.98
CA GLU A 8 -10.64 -2.08 8.04
C GLU A 8 -9.28 -1.38 7.95
N ALA A 9 -8.45 -1.63 8.97
CA ALA A 9 -7.08 -1.16 9.05
C ALA A 9 -6.11 -2.26 8.61
N GLU A 10 -5.21 -1.94 7.70
CA GLU A 10 -4.14 -2.80 7.21
C GLU A 10 -2.81 -2.08 7.41
N SER A 11 -1.78 -2.78 7.88
CA SER A 11 -0.45 -2.23 8.07
C SER A 11 0.61 -3.22 7.61
N TYR A 12 1.68 -2.71 7.00
CA TYR A 12 2.83 -3.49 6.58
C TYR A 12 4.10 -2.69 6.88
N VAL A 13 5.14 -3.39 7.32
CA VAL A 13 6.47 -2.82 7.54
C VAL A 13 7.53 -3.82 7.13
N GLN A 14 8.65 -3.32 6.61
CA GLN A 14 9.83 -4.09 6.30
C GLN A 14 11.08 -3.26 6.55
N ALA A 15 12.18 -3.94 6.86
CA ALA A 15 13.50 -3.32 6.93
C ALA A 15 14.56 -4.37 6.60
N GLY A 16 15.73 -3.92 6.17
CA GLY A 16 16.82 -4.81 5.81
C GLY A 16 18.11 -4.07 5.48
N TYR A 17 19.08 -4.82 4.96
CA TYR A 17 20.37 -4.30 4.55
C TYR A 17 20.75 -4.88 3.19
N VAL A 18 21.14 -3.99 2.27
CA VAL A 18 21.68 -4.33 0.95
C VAL A 18 23.20 -4.31 1.06
N GLY A 19 23.88 -5.40 0.70
CA GLY A 19 25.34 -5.48 0.64
C GLY A 19 25.91 -5.03 -0.72
N GLY A 20 27.23 -4.88 -0.81
CA GLY A 20 27.93 -4.55 -2.07
C GLY A 20 28.55 -3.16 -2.08
N ARG A 21 28.77 -2.61 -3.29
CA ARG A 21 29.48 -1.33 -3.49
C ARG A 21 28.72 -0.11 -2.94
N ASP A 22 27.41 -0.22 -2.81
CA ASP A 22 26.50 0.84 -2.32
C ASP A 22 25.67 0.32 -1.13
N ALA A 23 26.36 -0.31 -0.18
CA ALA A 23 25.70 -0.99 0.91
C ALA A 23 24.86 -0.01 1.75
N THR A 24 23.60 -0.35 1.98
CA THR A 24 22.65 0.53 2.66
C THR A 24 21.65 -0.26 3.47
N ALA A 25 21.30 0.26 4.64
CA ALA A 25 20.08 -0.14 5.30
C ALA A 25 18.88 0.44 4.56
N PHE A 26 17.74 -0.22 4.64
CA PHE A 26 16.46 0.32 4.17
C PHE A 26 15.35 0.00 5.16
N ALA A 27 14.31 0.83 5.14
CA ALA A 27 13.05 0.60 5.81
C ALA A 27 11.90 1.09 4.93
N ASP A 28 10.78 0.40 4.94
CA ASP A 28 9.58 0.75 4.20
C ASP A 28 8.35 0.29 4.97
N GLY A 29 7.23 0.99 4.79
CA GLY A 29 5.99 0.63 5.45
C GLY A 29 4.80 1.42 4.94
N GLN A 30 3.63 0.90 5.28
CA GLN A 30 2.36 1.49 4.91
C GLN A 30 1.28 1.19 5.94
N ILE A 31 0.31 2.09 6.03
CA ILE A 31 -0.93 1.90 6.77
C ILE A 31 -2.08 2.31 5.85
N ARG A 32 -3.15 1.52 5.82
CA ARG A 32 -4.37 1.82 5.07
C ARG A 32 -5.58 1.68 5.97
N LEU A 33 -6.50 2.63 5.85
CA LEU A 33 -7.83 2.59 6.44
C LEU A 33 -8.83 2.58 5.29
N SER A 34 -9.63 1.54 5.19
CA SER A 34 -10.58 1.39 4.09
C SER A 34 -11.92 0.86 4.57
N ARG A 35 -12.97 1.15 3.82
CA ARG A 35 -14.29 0.56 4.03
C ARG A 35 -14.70 -0.14 2.75
N GLU A 36 -15.38 -1.26 2.91
CA GLU A 36 -16.03 -1.92 1.81
C GLU A 36 -17.19 -1.07 1.26
N ILE A 37 -17.16 -0.82 -0.04
CA ILE A 37 -18.16 0.01 -0.73
C ILE A 37 -19.05 -0.80 -1.68
N VAL A 38 -18.56 -1.93 -2.19
CA VAL A 38 -19.30 -2.83 -3.09
C VAL A 38 -18.91 -4.27 -2.82
N ARG A 39 -19.89 -5.18 -2.80
CA ARG A 39 -19.65 -6.64 -2.85
C ARG A 39 -20.60 -7.32 -3.81
N ALA A 40 -20.00 -8.16 -4.64
CA ALA A 40 -20.68 -8.98 -5.64
C ALA A 40 -20.13 -10.41 -5.52
N GLY A 41 -20.85 -11.26 -4.79
CA GLY A 41 -20.37 -12.61 -4.47
C GLY A 41 -19.06 -12.59 -3.67
N ARG A 42 -18.03 -13.25 -4.22
CA ARG A 42 -16.68 -13.32 -3.62
C ARG A 42 -15.81 -12.10 -3.94
N THR A 43 -16.27 -11.22 -4.83
CA THR A 43 -15.56 -9.98 -5.18
C THR A 43 -15.96 -8.88 -4.22
N ALA A 44 -14.97 -8.16 -3.69
CA ALA A 44 -15.19 -7.01 -2.81
C ALA A 44 -14.34 -5.82 -3.23
N VAL A 45 -14.95 -4.64 -3.29
CA VAL A 45 -14.27 -3.37 -3.55
C VAL A 45 -14.28 -2.55 -2.26
N ARG A 46 -13.11 -2.04 -1.90
CA ARG A 46 -12.88 -1.18 -0.75
C ARG A 46 -12.31 0.16 -1.20
N ALA A 47 -12.68 1.23 -0.52
CA ALA A 47 -12.13 2.56 -0.72
C ALA A 47 -11.76 3.20 0.63
N GLY A 48 -10.77 4.08 0.62
CA GLY A 48 -10.32 4.76 1.83
C GLY A 48 -9.09 5.62 1.60
N ALA A 49 -8.22 5.68 2.59
CA ALA A 49 -6.97 6.43 2.54
C ALA A 49 -5.81 5.64 3.15
N GLY A 50 -4.58 6.00 2.77
CA GLY A 50 -3.37 5.41 3.29
C GLY A 50 -2.26 6.41 3.54
N ALA A 51 -1.25 5.92 4.25
CA ALA A 51 0.05 6.55 4.41
C ALA A 51 1.14 5.54 4.08
N TRP A 52 2.22 6.01 3.45
CA TRP A 52 3.37 5.20 3.05
C TRP A 52 4.64 5.93 3.42
N ALA A 53 5.65 5.20 3.86
CA ALA A 53 6.95 5.77 4.17
C ALA A 53 8.05 4.79 3.77
N GLY A 54 9.13 5.30 3.19
CA GLY A 54 10.30 4.51 2.84
C GLY A 54 11.57 5.34 2.94
N ALA A 55 12.67 4.71 3.35
CA ALA A 55 13.97 5.34 3.48
C ALA A 55 15.10 4.35 3.16
N GLN A 56 16.09 4.83 2.41
CA GLN A 56 17.40 4.21 2.18
C GLN A 56 18.46 5.31 2.08
N SER A 57 19.75 4.95 2.00
CA SER A 57 20.81 5.94 1.84
C SER A 57 20.56 6.86 0.65
N GLY A 58 20.49 8.17 0.92
CA GLY A 58 20.29 9.21 -0.09
C GLY A 58 18.87 9.37 -0.64
N ALA A 59 17.88 8.61 -0.15
CA ALA A 59 16.49 8.75 -0.61
C ALA A 59 15.49 8.36 0.48
N ALA A 60 14.58 9.29 0.82
CA ALA A 60 13.45 9.00 1.68
C ALA A 60 12.18 9.67 1.16
N ARG A 61 11.01 9.11 1.51
CA ARG A 61 9.72 9.75 1.25
C ARG A 61 8.66 9.33 2.24
N VAL A 62 7.71 10.23 2.47
CA VAL A 62 6.43 9.95 3.13
C VAL A 62 5.32 10.45 2.22
N ASP A 63 4.33 9.60 1.98
CA ASP A 63 3.15 9.91 1.17
C ASP A 63 1.86 9.64 1.94
N VAL A 64 0.82 10.35 1.55
CA VAL A 64 -0.56 10.09 1.97
C VAL A 64 -1.49 10.16 0.77
N GLY A 65 -2.68 9.59 0.87
CA GLY A 65 -3.71 9.81 -0.16
C GLY A 65 -4.77 8.73 -0.24
N PRO A 66 -5.72 8.88 -1.18
CA PRO A 66 -6.81 7.94 -1.36
C PRO A 66 -6.34 6.60 -1.93
N THR A 67 -7.06 5.54 -1.57
CA THR A 67 -6.85 4.17 -2.06
C THR A 67 -8.18 3.55 -2.46
N VAL A 68 -8.18 2.79 -3.56
CA VAL A 68 -9.27 1.88 -3.94
C VAL A 68 -8.66 0.52 -4.23
N ALA A 69 -9.24 -0.54 -3.66
CA ALA A 69 -8.79 -1.90 -3.90
C ALA A 69 -9.93 -2.86 -4.18
N ALA A 70 -9.74 -3.74 -5.15
CA ALA A 70 -10.63 -4.85 -5.45
C ALA A 70 -9.95 -6.18 -5.07
N LEU A 71 -10.66 -7.02 -4.32
CA LEU A 71 -10.31 -8.42 -4.09
C LEU A 71 -11.16 -9.26 -5.04
N VAL A 72 -10.52 -10.00 -5.94
CA VAL A 72 -11.16 -10.77 -7.00
C VAL A 72 -10.79 -12.25 -6.85
N PRO A 73 -11.75 -13.19 -6.86
CA PRO A 73 -11.44 -14.62 -6.79
C PRO A 73 -10.68 -15.07 -8.05
N VAL A 74 -9.60 -15.81 -7.87
CA VAL A 74 -8.81 -16.40 -8.96
C VAL A 74 -8.51 -17.86 -8.61
N GLY A 75 -9.25 -18.78 -9.24
CA GLY A 75 -9.20 -20.20 -8.89
C GLY A 75 -9.56 -20.43 -7.40
N PRO A 76 -8.74 -21.19 -6.64
CA PRO A 76 -8.95 -21.36 -5.21
C PRO A 76 -8.61 -20.10 -4.39
N GLY A 77 -7.72 -19.24 -4.90
CA GLY A 77 -7.21 -18.06 -4.21
C GLY A 77 -7.90 -16.75 -4.58
N PHE A 78 -7.19 -15.65 -4.36
CA PHE A 78 -7.64 -14.30 -4.67
C PHE A 78 -6.51 -13.45 -5.26
N ALA A 79 -6.85 -12.57 -6.19
CA ALA A 79 -6.02 -11.45 -6.62
C ALA A 79 -6.51 -10.16 -5.95
N ARG A 80 -5.58 -9.27 -5.62
CA ARG A 80 -5.87 -7.90 -5.20
C ARG A 80 -5.30 -6.92 -6.21
N ILE A 81 -6.15 -6.00 -6.64
CA ILE A 81 -5.80 -4.88 -7.51
C ILE A 81 -6.05 -3.61 -6.69
N ALA A 82 -5.03 -2.81 -6.44
CA ALA A 82 -5.15 -1.55 -5.71
C ALA A 82 -4.62 -0.38 -6.55
N VAL A 83 -5.37 0.71 -6.55
CA VAL A 83 -4.99 1.99 -7.14
C VAL A 83 -4.93 3.03 -6.03
N ASP A 84 -3.76 3.62 -5.86
CA ASP A 84 -3.48 4.61 -4.83
C ASP A 84 -3.05 5.92 -5.50
N TRP A 85 -3.47 7.07 -4.96
CA TRP A 85 -2.78 8.33 -5.23
C TRP A 85 -1.79 8.60 -4.10
N ARG A 86 -0.50 8.65 -4.41
CA ARG A 86 0.55 8.97 -3.42
C ARG A 86 0.91 10.44 -3.54
N GLN A 87 0.33 11.26 -2.65
CA GLN A 87 0.75 12.64 -2.45
C GLN A 87 1.99 12.66 -1.55
N ARG A 88 3.14 13.02 -2.11
CA ARG A 88 4.39 13.18 -1.34
C ARG A 88 4.26 14.38 -0.42
N VAL A 89 4.41 14.17 0.89
CA VAL A 89 4.31 15.20 1.93
C VAL A 89 5.66 15.46 2.62
N ALA A 90 6.60 14.52 2.53
CA ALA A 90 7.97 14.70 3.00
C ALA A 90 8.95 13.86 2.19
N GLY A 91 10.23 14.27 2.21
CA GLY A 91 11.32 13.62 1.48
C GLY A 91 11.39 14.00 0.01
N ASP A 92 12.40 13.45 -0.65
CA ASP A 92 12.89 13.85 -1.97
C ASP A 92 13.02 12.67 -2.94
N ALA A 93 12.68 11.45 -2.51
CA ALA A 93 12.78 10.27 -3.35
C ALA A 93 11.84 10.38 -4.57
N GLU A 94 12.43 10.36 -5.77
CA GLU A 94 11.72 10.40 -7.04
C GLU A 94 11.06 9.05 -7.38
N PRO A 95 9.98 9.04 -8.18
CA PRO A 95 9.28 10.21 -8.76
C PRO A 95 8.47 11.00 -7.70
N GLY A 96 7.98 12.18 -8.07
CA GLY A 96 7.08 13.00 -7.26
C GLY A 96 5.73 12.34 -6.90
N SER A 97 4.67 13.16 -6.79
CA SER A 97 3.32 12.66 -6.49
C SER A 97 2.66 12.05 -7.71
N GLY A 98 1.90 10.98 -7.55
CA GLY A 98 1.26 10.31 -8.68
C GLY A 98 0.47 9.05 -8.34
N PRO A 99 -0.14 8.43 -9.37
CA PRO A 99 -0.87 7.18 -9.20
C PRO A 99 0.07 5.99 -9.05
N VAL A 100 -0.31 5.03 -8.22
CA VAL A 100 0.37 3.74 -8.06
C VAL A 100 -0.64 2.61 -8.26
N LEU A 101 -0.27 1.62 -9.07
CA LEU A 101 -1.02 0.38 -9.24
C LEU A 101 -0.27 -0.75 -8.52
N THR A 102 -0.93 -1.39 -7.56
CA THR A 102 -0.43 -2.59 -6.90
C THR A 102 -1.23 -3.80 -7.34
N LEU A 103 -0.54 -4.86 -7.76
CA LEU A 103 -1.12 -6.17 -8.07
C LEU A 103 -0.51 -7.20 -7.12
N SER A 104 -1.34 -7.96 -6.43
CA SER A 104 -0.90 -9.08 -5.59
C SER A 104 -1.86 -10.25 -5.67
N ALA A 105 -1.40 -11.44 -5.28
CA ALA A 105 -2.22 -12.64 -5.20
C ALA A 105 -1.95 -13.40 -3.89
N GLY A 106 -2.98 -14.04 -3.35
CA GLY A 106 -2.91 -14.97 -2.24
C GLY A 106 -3.50 -16.32 -2.65
N PHE A 107 -2.86 -17.40 -2.23
CA PHE A 107 -3.18 -18.79 -2.57
C PHE A 107 -3.55 -19.60 -1.35
#